data_AF-A0A4Y3WGW9-F1
#
_entry.id   AF-A0A4Y3WGW9-F1
#
_cell.length_a   1.000
_cell.length_b   1.000
_cell.length_c   1.000
_cell.angle_alpha   90.00
_cell.angle_beta   90.00
_cell.angle_gamma   90.00
#
_symmetry.space_group_name_H-M   'P 1'
#
loop_
_entity.id
_entity.type
_entity.pdbx_description
1 polymer ?
#
loop_
_entity_poly.entity_id
_entity_poly.type
_entity_poly.pdbx_seq_one_letter_code
_entity_poly.pdbx_strand_id
1 'polypeptide(L)'
;MAEAAPFAFHFLRPLWFLAALPVIGMTLYLLTRQNMERQWGRVIAPELLKHLLVRPEKGWRLNPVYLVATGHIISIVALAGPTWRRELPPFVEDKAPLMIVLSVSPSMNTSDIAPTRLERAKQKVHDLLAARVGARTGLVAYSGSAHLVMPLTDDRTVIEPFLASLTTNIMPKQGNDAVAAVSLAADYLLAEPAAGTILLIADDLAQGTEAAVIHAASRNGLTILGMAAPSAALPESLSDAVKVTVDDGDIRALQRRVETRYQSAQAAAFGTRWQDEGFWLVIPAALFALLWFRRGVVVPWILLLALCRPQAASAAESDWFRNLWLTPDQQGRIAFDRGDYASAKMSFDDPMWRGIAAYRAYDYLAAAESFRRINSPEGRFALGDAEAHNHAYEKAIQAYDDVLAVQPNNVAAIHNKAIVQVALEAREKKRREQEQANPEAPDLKADETKVDPNQKEGKKVVVPKLDVTSPGAVDAWMRQVETSPADFLRQKFAIQAAAAPRLEPKP
;
A
#
# COMPACT_ATOMS: atom_id res chain seq x y z
N MET A 1 11.55 0.59 24.28
CA MET A 1 12.46 -0.51 23.88
C MET A 1 11.72 -1.35 22.85
N ALA A 2 12.11 -1.26 21.59
CA ALA A 2 11.49 -2.04 20.52
C ALA A 2 11.93 -3.50 20.68
N GLU A 3 10.99 -4.36 21.05
CA GLU A 3 11.16 -5.80 20.99
C GLU A 3 11.33 -6.13 19.49
N ALA A 4 12.55 -6.47 19.09
CA ALA A 4 12.83 -6.93 17.73
C ALA A 4 11.96 -8.16 17.49
N ALA A 5 10.91 -8.00 16.67
CA ALA A 5 10.05 -9.11 16.28
C ALA A 5 10.95 -10.25 15.78
N PRO A 6 10.92 -11.43 16.42
CA PRO A 6 11.85 -12.50 16.09
C PRO A 6 11.67 -12.86 14.62
N PHE A 7 12.80 -13.06 13.92
CA PHE A 7 12.83 -13.75 12.64
C PHE A 7 12.26 -15.16 12.84
N ALA A 8 10.94 -15.29 12.82
CA ALA A 8 10.24 -16.54 13.08
C ALA A 8 10.21 -17.38 11.79
N PHE A 9 11.35 -17.96 11.45
CA PHE A 9 11.43 -18.99 10.42
C PHE A 9 10.54 -20.17 10.82
N HIS A 10 9.59 -20.54 9.96
CA HIS A 10 8.76 -21.73 10.14
C HIS A 10 8.32 -22.29 8.78
N PHE A 11 7.58 -23.38 8.81
CA PHE A 11 7.02 -24.03 7.62
C PHE A 11 5.51 -23.85 7.59
N LEU A 12 4.97 -23.42 6.45
CA LEU A 12 3.53 -23.25 6.25
C LEU A 12 2.77 -24.59 6.30
N ARG A 13 3.43 -25.67 5.86
CA ARG A 13 2.82 -26.99 5.66
C ARG A 13 3.75 -28.09 6.19
N PRO A 14 4.01 -28.16 7.52
CA PRO A 14 4.99 -29.09 8.09
C PRO A 14 4.64 -30.57 7.86
N LEU A 15 3.37 -30.90 7.59
CA LEU A 15 2.96 -32.26 7.28
C LEU A 15 3.62 -32.83 6.01
N TRP A 16 4.15 -31.99 5.10
CA TRP A 16 4.92 -32.47 3.95
C TRP A 16 6.17 -33.26 4.33
N PHE A 17 6.73 -33.07 5.53
CA PHE A 17 7.85 -33.89 6.00
C PHE A 17 7.50 -35.38 6.10
N LEU A 18 6.22 -35.75 6.22
CA LEU A 18 5.80 -37.16 6.17
C LEU A 18 6.08 -37.80 4.81
N ALA A 19 6.14 -37.02 3.72
CA ALA A 19 6.54 -37.50 2.41
C ALA A 19 8.01 -37.97 2.36
N ALA A 20 8.83 -37.65 3.36
CA ALA A 20 10.18 -38.19 3.47
C ALA A 20 10.19 -39.70 3.76
N LEU A 21 9.18 -40.23 4.46
CA LEU A 21 9.10 -41.66 4.79
C LEU A 21 9.06 -42.57 3.55
N PRO A 22 8.15 -42.37 2.56
CA PRO A 22 8.15 -43.18 1.35
C PRO A 22 9.42 -42.97 0.51
N VAL A 23 10.01 -41.77 0.50
CA VAL A 23 11.28 -41.51 -0.20
C VAL A 23 12.44 -42.28 0.42
N ILE A 24 12.53 -42.30 1.76
CA ILE A 24 13.54 -43.09 2.49
C ILE A 24 13.32 -44.58 2.23
N GLY A 25 12.07 -45.06 2.31
CA GLY A 25 11.73 -46.46 2.02
C GLY A 25 12.11 -46.88 0.60
N MET A 26 11.79 -46.06 -0.40
CA MET A 26 12.18 -46.28 -1.79
C MET A 26 13.71 -46.26 -1.96
N THR A 27 14.39 -45.32 -1.32
CA THR A 27 15.86 -45.21 -1.37
C THR A 27 16.53 -46.47 -0.80
N LEU A 28 16.10 -46.93 0.39
CA LEU A 28 16.60 -48.16 1.00
C LEU A 28 16.31 -49.38 0.11
N TYR A 29 15.10 -49.46 -0.45
CA TYR A 29 14.73 -50.52 -1.39
C TYR A 29 15.66 -50.58 -2.61
N LEU A 30 15.92 -49.43 -3.24
CA LEU A 30 16.82 -49.34 -4.39
C LEU A 30 18.27 -49.71 -4.01
N LEU A 31 18.75 -49.29 -2.84
CA LEU A 31 20.08 -49.67 -2.33
C LEU A 31 20.19 -51.18 -2.08
N THR A 32 19.11 -51.83 -1.62
CA THR A 32 19.13 -53.30 -1.46
C THR A 32 19.18 -54.04 -2.80
N ARG A 33 18.58 -53.47 -3.87
CA ARG A 33 18.65 -54.03 -5.23
C ARG A 33 20.00 -53.83 -5.91
N GLN A 34 20.74 -52.78 -5.57
CA GLN A 34 22.10 -52.58 -6.07
C GLN A 34 23.11 -53.57 -5.46
N ASN A 35 22.76 -54.20 -4.34
CA ASN A 35 23.61 -55.19 -3.70
C ASN A 35 23.47 -56.56 -4.40
N MET A 36 24.23 -56.71 -5.48
CA MET A 36 24.29 -57.90 -6.33
C MET A 36 24.56 -59.18 -5.52
N GLU A 37 25.35 -59.09 -4.44
CA GLU A 37 25.63 -60.22 -3.54
C GLU A 37 24.37 -60.70 -2.79
N ARG A 38 23.52 -59.77 -2.32
CA ARG A 38 22.26 -60.13 -1.67
C ARG A 38 21.21 -60.67 -2.64
N GLN A 39 21.19 -60.16 -3.87
CA GLN A 39 20.24 -60.58 -4.90
C GLN A 39 20.56 -61.98 -5.41
N TRP A 40 21.83 -62.25 -5.73
CA TRP A 40 22.25 -63.52 -6.31
C TRP A 40 22.69 -64.54 -5.28
N GLY A 41 23.00 -64.15 -4.04
CA GLY A 41 23.35 -65.07 -2.95
C GLY A 41 22.21 -66.00 -2.50
N ARG A 42 20.96 -65.72 -2.93
CA ARG A 42 19.81 -66.64 -2.75
C ARG A 42 19.68 -67.68 -3.86
N VAL A 43 20.33 -67.48 -5.01
CA VAL A 43 20.15 -68.28 -6.22
C VAL A 43 21.44 -69.01 -6.62
N ILE A 44 22.60 -68.42 -6.31
CA ILE A 44 23.94 -68.91 -6.66
C ILE A 44 24.70 -69.21 -5.36
N ALA A 45 25.40 -70.35 -5.32
CA ALA A 45 26.22 -70.72 -4.17
C ALA A 45 27.32 -69.66 -3.90
N PRO A 46 27.59 -69.32 -2.63
CA PRO A 46 28.45 -68.19 -2.26
C PRO A 46 29.89 -68.30 -2.78
N GLU A 47 30.40 -69.53 -2.91
CA GLU A 47 31.75 -69.83 -3.46
C GLU A 47 31.90 -69.46 -4.95
N LEU A 48 30.81 -69.54 -5.73
CA LEU A 48 30.78 -69.22 -7.16
C LEU A 48 30.53 -67.74 -7.41
N LEU A 49 29.73 -67.10 -6.54
CA LEU A 49 29.35 -65.70 -6.63
C LEU A 49 30.56 -64.75 -6.61
N LYS A 50 31.59 -65.07 -5.81
CA LYS A 50 32.82 -64.27 -5.71
C LYS A 50 33.61 -64.17 -7.02
N HIS A 51 33.45 -65.13 -7.93
CA HIS A 51 34.16 -65.19 -9.21
C HIS A 51 33.32 -64.75 -10.42
N LEU A 52 31.99 -64.71 -10.27
CA LEU A 52 31.05 -64.32 -11.33
C LEU A 52 30.66 -62.83 -11.28
N LEU A 53 30.92 -62.15 -10.15
CA LEU A 53 30.65 -60.73 -9.99
C LEU A 53 31.77 -59.89 -10.62
N VAL A 54 31.57 -59.48 -11.87
CA VAL A 54 32.38 -58.43 -12.51
C VAL A 54 32.02 -57.09 -11.87
N ARG A 55 32.83 -56.62 -10.91
CA ARG A 55 32.68 -55.29 -10.34
C ARG A 55 33.19 -54.26 -11.37
N PRO A 56 32.36 -53.30 -11.83
CA PRO A 56 32.85 -52.27 -12.72
C PRO A 56 33.99 -51.50 -12.06
N GLU A 57 35.06 -51.24 -12.81
CA GLU A 57 36.17 -50.44 -12.31
C GLU A 57 35.67 -49.07 -11.85
N LYS A 58 36.31 -48.58 -10.79
CA LYS A 58 35.85 -47.55 -9.85
C LYS A 58 35.65 -46.18 -10.52
N GLY A 59 34.57 -46.01 -11.27
CA GLY A 59 34.16 -44.76 -11.91
C GLY A 59 33.19 -43.94 -11.06
N TRP A 60 33.66 -42.79 -10.57
CA TRP A 60 32.99 -41.72 -9.79
C TRP A 60 32.30 -42.13 -8.45
N ARG A 61 32.68 -41.46 -7.35
CA ARG A 61 32.33 -41.80 -5.95
C ARG A 61 30.86 -41.57 -5.52
N LEU A 62 30.01 -40.97 -6.35
CA LEU A 62 28.65 -40.58 -5.97
C LEU A 62 27.62 -41.55 -6.56
N ASN A 63 26.92 -42.30 -5.70
CA ASN A 63 25.85 -43.21 -6.11
C ASN A 63 24.63 -42.40 -6.59
N PRO A 64 24.12 -42.61 -7.82
CA PRO A 64 22.95 -41.90 -8.36
C PRO A 64 21.71 -41.95 -7.45
N VAL A 65 21.54 -43.03 -6.68
CA VAL A 65 20.42 -43.16 -5.73
C VAL A 65 20.46 -42.07 -4.65
N TYR A 66 21.65 -41.70 -4.16
CA TYR A 66 21.78 -40.59 -3.20
C TYR A 66 21.45 -39.25 -3.84
N LEU A 67 21.84 -39.02 -5.11
CA LEU A 67 21.52 -37.78 -5.81
C LEU A 67 20.00 -37.60 -6.00
N VAL A 68 19.30 -38.68 -6.37
CA VAL A 68 17.84 -38.67 -6.52
C VAL A 68 17.15 -38.46 -5.17
N ALA A 69 17.62 -39.13 -4.11
CA ALA A 69 17.10 -38.95 -2.77
C ALA A 69 17.29 -37.51 -2.28
N THR A 70 18.47 -36.91 -2.50
CA THR A 70 18.73 -35.50 -2.18
C THR A 70 17.79 -34.56 -2.93
N GLY A 71 17.57 -34.77 -4.23
CA GLY A 71 16.60 -33.98 -5.02
C GLY A 71 15.18 -34.06 -4.46
N HIS A 72 14.71 -35.26 -4.09
CA HIS A 72 13.38 -35.43 -3.48
C HIS A 72 13.27 -34.77 -2.10
N ILE A 73 14.31 -34.84 -1.28
CA ILE A 73 14.36 -34.16 0.03
C ILE A 73 14.25 -32.64 -0.17
N ILE A 74 14.98 -32.06 -1.14
CA ILE A 74 14.89 -30.63 -1.46
C ILE A 74 13.47 -30.24 -1.90
N SER A 75 12.83 -31.05 -2.75
CA SER A 75 11.44 -30.83 -3.16
C SER A 75 10.45 -30.93 -2.00
N ILE A 76 10.66 -31.84 -1.04
CA ILE A 76 9.83 -31.94 0.17
C ILE A 76 9.96 -30.68 1.02
N VAL A 77 11.19 -30.17 1.20
CA VAL A 77 11.41 -28.91 1.92
C VAL A 77 10.75 -27.74 1.17
N ALA A 78 10.82 -27.70 -0.16
CA ALA A 78 10.13 -26.70 -0.98
C ALA A 78 8.62 -26.72 -0.74
N LEU A 79 8.01 -27.90 -0.76
CA LEU A 79 6.56 -28.10 -0.58
C LEU A 79 6.09 -27.85 0.87
N ALA A 80 6.96 -28.05 1.85
CA ALA A 80 6.70 -27.69 3.24
C ALA A 80 6.54 -26.17 3.43
N GLY A 81 6.98 -25.37 2.46
CA GLY A 81 6.79 -23.93 2.39
C GLY A 81 7.57 -23.20 3.48
N PRO A 82 8.93 -23.19 3.42
CA PRO A 82 9.73 -22.39 4.33
C PRO A 82 9.38 -20.92 4.16
N THR A 83 9.17 -20.23 5.27
CA THR A 83 8.81 -18.81 5.23
C THR A 83 9.62 -18.01 6.25
N TRP A 84 10.07 -16.83 5.79
CA TRP A 84 10.78 -15.83 6.59
C TRP A 84 10.36 -14.39 6.23
N ARG A 85 9.37 -14.23 5.34
CA ARG A 85 8.80 -12.94 4.93
C ARG A 85 7.29 -12.93 5.11
N ARG A 86 6.75 -11.76 5.47
CA ARG A 86 5.31 -11.54 5.64
C ARG A 86 4.76 -10.88 4.37
N GLU A 87 3.60 -11.33 3.94
CA GLU A 87 2.81 -10.78 2.85
C GLU A 87 1.71 -9.87 3.43
N LEU A 88 1.56 -8.68 2.87
CA LEU A 88 0.50 -7.74 3.24
C LEU A 88 -0.86 -8.24 2.70
N PRO A 89 -1.97 -8.05 3.44
CA PRO A 89 -3.28 -8.36 2.91
C PRO A 89 -3.57 -7.52 1.65
N PRO A 90 -4.18 -8.11 0.59
CA PRO A 90 -4.39 -7.48 -0.71
C PRO A 90 -5.13 -6.13 -0.72
N PHE A 91 -5.83 -5.80 0.37
CA PHE A 91 -6.74 -4.64 0.47
C PHE A 91 -6.29 -3.57 1.45
N VAL A 92 -5.17 -3.76 2.14
CA VAL A 92 -4.60 -2.67 2.93
C VAL A 92 -3.75 -1.83 1.99
N GLU A 93 -3.77 -0.51 2.16
CA GLU A 93 -2.87 0.37 1.44
C GLU A 93 -1.41 -0.05 1.64
N ASP A 94 -0.71 -0.30 0.54
CA ASP A 94 0.70 -0.70 0.60
C ASP A 94 1.61 0.41 1.16
N LYS A 95 1.10 1.64 1.31
CA LYS A 95 1.89 2.80 1.75
C LYS A 95 1.27 3.47 2.96
N ALA A 96 2.09 3.65 3.99
CA ALA A 96 1.70 4.28 5.25
C ALA A 96 1.06 5.66 5.06
N PRO A 97 -0.08 5.94 5.73
CA PRO A 97 -0.57 7.31 5.90
C PRO A 97 0.49 8.18 6.58
N LEU A 98 0.79 9.33 5.99
CA LEU A 98 1.83 10.25 6.45
C LEU A 98 1.26 11.65 6.68
N MET A 99 1.34 12.16 7.90
CA MET A 99 1.08 13.58 8.18
C MET A 99 2.39 14.34 8.26
N ILE A 100 2.61 15.26 7.33
CA ILE A 100 3.76 16.16 7.34
C ILE A 100 3.40 17.39 8.17
N VAL A 101 4.20 17.68 9.18
CA VAL A 101 4.07 18.85 10.05
C VAL A 101 5.27 19.75 9.79
N LEU A 102 5.04 20.84 9.06
CA LEU A 102 6.10 21.75 8.61
C LEU A 102 6.14 23.03 9.45
N SER A 103 7.30 23.31 10.05
CA SER A 103 7.56 24.58 10.72
C SER A 103 7.63 25.71 9.69
N VAL A 104 6.88 26.78 9.94
CA VAL A 104 6.91 28.04 9.19
C VAL A 104 7.21 29.22 10.13
N SER A 105 8.00 28.98 11.17
CA SER A 105 8.48 30.01 12.09
C SER A 105 9.48 30.98 11.40
N PRO A 106 9.71 32.18 11.95
CA PRO A 106 10.69 33.12 11.40
C PRO A 106 12.11 32.56 11.30
N SER A 107 12.49 31.62 12.19
CA SER A 107 13.80 30.97 12.18
C SER A 107 14.04 30.12 10.92
N MET A 108 12.97 29.68 10.25
CA MET A 108 13.04 28.95 8.98
C MET A 108 13.44 29.83 7.78
N ASN A 109 13.52 31.16 7.93
CA ASN A 109 14.10 32.04 6.91
C ASN A 109 15.64 32.10 6.96
N THR A 110 16.28 31.42 7.91
CA THR A 110 17.74 31.35 7.99
C THR A 110 18.31 30.68 6.74
N SER A 111 19.41 31.24 6.20
CA SER A 111 20.08 30.79 4.98
C SER A 111 21.33 29.95 5.25
N ASP A 112 21.38 29.20 6.35
CA ASP A 112 22.45 28.25 6.65
C ASP A 112 22.41 27.00 5.74
N ILE A 113 21.24 26.71 5.19
CA ILE A 113 21.04 25.79 4.07
C ILE A 113 20.44 26.57 2.91
N ALA A 114 21.11 26.55 1.75
CA ALA A 114 20.61 27.25 0.57
C ALA A 114 19.27 26.67 0.07
N PRO A 115 18.31 27.49 -0.40
CA PRO A 115 18.27 28.96 -0.30
C PRO A 115 17.98 29.46 1.11
N THR A 116 16.94 28.91 1.75
CA THR A 116 16.61 29.07 3.17
C THR A 116 16.18 27.72 3.73
N ARG A 117 16.13 27.55 5.05
CA ARG A 117 15.60 26.33 5.68
C ARG A 117 14.19 26.02 5.19
N LEU A 118 13.29 27.00 5.09
CA LEU A 118 11.92 26.79 4.62
C LEU A 118 11.88 26.32 3.17
N GLU A 119 12.63 26.97 2.27
CA GLU A 119 12.66 26.58 0.85
C GLU A 119 13.29 25.19 0.68
N ARG A 120 14.33 24.87 1.48
CA ARG A 120 14.90 23.52 1.50
C ARG A 120 13.90 22.49 2.03
N ALA A 121 13.14 22.82 3.07
CA ALA A 121 12.11 21.96 3.62
C ALA A 121 11.00 21.68 2.59
N LYS A 122 10.52 22.70 1.89
CA LYS A 122 9.56 22.54 0.78
C LYS A 122 10.10 21.63 -0.31
N GLN A 123 11.35 21.80 -0.72
CA GLN A 123 12.01 20.92 -1.67
C GLN A 123 12.01 19.47 -1.17
N LYS A 124 12.42 19.22 0.08
CA LYS A 124 12.44 17.87 0.65
C LYS A 124 11.04 17.26 0.78
N VAL A 125 10.02 18.06 1.07
CA VAL A 125 8.62 17.61 1.05
C VAL A 125 8.21 17.22 -0.37
N HIS A 126 8.55 18.02 -1.38
CA HIS A 126 8.29 17.70 -2.79
C HIS A 126 8.98 16.38 -3.20
N ASP A 127 10.26 16.20 -2.85
CA ASP A 127 11.01 14.98 -3.14
C ASP A 127 10.40 13.77 -2.43
N LEU A 128 9.94 13.94 -1.19
CA LEU A 128 9.24 12.91 -0.43
C LEU A 128 7.90 12.53 -1.06
N LEU A 129 7.10 13.50 -1.51
CA LEU A 129 5.84 13.27 -2.21
C LEU A 129 6.09 12.51 -3.53
N ALA A 130 7.12 12.90 -4.29
CA ALA A 130 7.51 12.21 -5.51
C ALA A 130 7.96 10.76 -5.27
N ALA A 131 8.67 10.49 -4.17
CA ALA A 131 9.09 9.15 -3.82
C ALA A 131 7.94 8.27 -3.26
N ARG A 132 6.80 8.87 -2.89
CA ARG A 132 5.64 8.21 -2.27
C ARG A 132 4.38 8.25 -3.14
N VAL A 133 4.51 8.02 -4.45
CA VAL A 133 3.35 8.00 -5.40
C VAL A 133 2.22 7.10 -4.90
N GLY A 134 1.00 7.63 -4.80
CA GLY A 134 -0.19 6.90 -4.34
C GLY A 134 -0.25 6.63 -2.83
N ALA A 135 0.64 7.23 -2.02
CA ALA A 135 0.54 7.18 -0.56
C ALA A 135 -0.29 8.36 -0.04
N ARG A 136 -1.27 8.08 0.82
CA ARG A 136 -2.05 9.14 1.48
C ARG A 136 -1.15 10.00 2.36
N THR A 137 -1.01 11.26 1.97
CA THR A 137 -0.16 12.26 2.64
C THR A 137 -0.99 13.49 2.98
N GLY A 138 -0.87 13.99 4.20
CA GLY A 138 -1.45 15.26 4.62
C GLY A 138 -0.38 16.27 5.01
N LEU A 139 -0.76 17.54 5.10
CA LEU A 139 0.14 18.64 5.39
C LEU A 139 -0.47 19.56 6.46
N VAL A 140 0.29 19.82 7.51
CA VAL A 140 0.02 20.77 8.59
C VAL A 140 1.16 21.79 8.60
N ALA A 141 0.82 23.07 8.69
CA ALA A 141 1.78 24.14 8.90
C ALA A 141 1.65 24.66 10.34
N TYR A 142 2.77 24.96 10.97
CA TYR A 142 2.75 25.47 12.33
C TYR A 142 3.82 26.54 12.63
N SER A 143 3.49 27.38 13.61
CA SER A 143 4.38 28.34 14.26
C SER A 143 3.90 28.48 15.71
N GLY A 144 3.38 29.62 16.16
CA GLY A 144 2.76 29.76 17.49
C GLY A 144 1.33 29.21 17.60
N SER A 145 0.81 28.70 16.48
CA SER A 145 -0.46 27.99 16.30
C SER A 145 -0.24 26.93 15.20
N ALA A 146 -1.12 25.93 15.11
CA ALA A 146 -1.05 24.88 14.11
C ALA A 146 -2.34 24.80 13.30
N HIS A 147 -2.20 24.63 11.99
CA HIS A 147 -3.34 24.61 11.07
C HIS A 147 -3.17 23.57 9.96
N LEU A 148 -4.28 22.93 9.60
CA LEU A 148 -4.33 21.99 8.49
C LEU A 148 -4.21 22.74 7.15
N VAL A 149 -3.16 22.44 6.39
CA VAL A 149 -3.02 22.87 5.00
C VAL A 149 -3.83 21.94 4.11
N MET A 150 -3.54 20.64 4.16
CA MET A 150 -4.17 19.60 3.36
C MET A 150 -4.52 18.37 4.21
N PRO A 151 -5.76 17.84 4.15
CA PRO A 151 -6.07 16.53 4.73
C PRO A 151 -5.30 15.42 4.00
N LEU A 152 -5.35 14.19 4.54
CA LEU A 152 -4.77 13.02 3.90
C LEU A 152 -5.35 12.84 2.48
N THR A 153 -4.49 12.93 1.48
CA THR A 153 -4.81 12.70 0.07
C THR A 153 -3.71 11.90 -0.61
N ASP A 154 -4.07 11.05 -1.55
CA ASP A 154 -3.14 10.32 -2.42
C ASP A 154 -2.70 11.14 -3.64
N ASP A 155 -3.41 12.23 -3.93
CA ASP A 155 -3.08 13.16 -5.02
C ASP A 155 -2.09 14.24 -4.58
N ARG A 156 -0.83 14.05 -4.96
CA ARG A 156 0.25 15.03 -4.72
C ARG A 156 0.04 16.36 -5.43
N THR A 157 -0.65 16.37 -6.58
CA THR A 157 -0.83 17.58 -7.40
C THR A 157 -1.71 18.61 -6.69
N VAL A 158 -2.53 18.14 -5.75
CA VAL A 158 -3.32 18.99 -4.87
C VAL A 158 -2.48 19.59 -3.74
N ILE A 159 -1.45 18.89 -3.24
CA ILE A 159 -0.58 19.40 -2.14
C ILE A 159 0.40 20.46 -2.64
N GLU A 160 0.98 20.26 -3.83
CA GLU A 160 2.09 21.06 -4.37
C GLU A 160 1.82 22.59 -4.40
N PRO A 161 0.66 23.08 -4.89
CA PRO A 161 0.37 24.53 -4.91
C PRO A 161 0.32 25.14 -3.50
N PHE A 162 -0.26 24.42 -2.54
CA PHE A 162 -0.35 24.90 -1.16
C PHE A 162 1.00 24.88 -0.47
N LEU A 163 1.80 23.82 -0.67
CA LEU A 163 3.16 23.73 -0.16
C LEU A 163 4.04 24.89 -0.66
N ALA A 164 4.00 25.18 -1.97
CA ALA A 164 4.75 26.27 -2.57
C ALA A 164 4.39 27.63 -1.95
N SER A 165 3.10 27.81 -1.63
CA SER A 165 2.55 29.05 -1.06
C SER A 165 2.86 29.30 0.42
N LEU A 166 3.41 28.32 1.14
CA LEU A 166 3.72 28.47 2.57
C LEU A 166 4.85 29.47 2.79
N THR A 167 4.62 30.47 3.63
CA THR A 167 5.61 31.49 3.99
C THR A 167 5.58 31.73 5.48
N THR A 168 6.64 32.28 6.07
CA THR A 168 6.69 32.49 7.53
C THR A 168 5.72 33.56 8.05
N ASN A 169 5.16 34.38 7.14
CA ASN A 169 4.16 35.41 7.44
C ASN A 169 2.71 34.94 7.21
N ILE A 170 2.49 33.65 6.90
CA ILE A 170 1.14 33.11 6.67
C ILE A 170 0.40 32.79 7.99
N MET A 171 1.16 32.58 9.07
CA MET A 171 0.62 32.14 10.36
C MET A 171 0.06 33.32 11.16
N PRO A 172 -1.12 33.17 11.78
CA PRO A 172 -1.76 34.22 12.56
C PRO A 172 -1.04 34.50 13.89
N LYS A 173 -0.42 33.46 14.49
CA LYS A 173 0.34 33.56 15.74
C LYS A 173 1.76 33.06 15.52
N GLN A 174 2.74 33.92 15.82
CA GLN A 174 4.16 33.60 15.76
C GLN A 174 4.60 32.83 17.02
N GLY A 175 5.57 31.92 16.88
CA GLY A 175 6.06 31.04 17.94
C GLY A 175 6.54 29.67 17.42
N ASN A 176 6.69 28.70 18.32
CA ASN A 176 7.05 27.31 18.01
C ASN A 176 6.26 26.33 18.91
N ASP A 177 5.01 26.04 18.52
CA ASP A 177 4.09 25.12 19.21
C ASP A 177 3.99 23.79 18.44
N ALA A 178 5.08 23.02 18.50
CA ALA A 178 5.16 21.70 17.86
C ALA A 178 4.18 20.68 18.50
N VAL A 179 3.84 20.86 19.79
CA VAL A 179 2.92 19.97 20.51
C VAL A 179 1.51 20.07 19.93
N ALA A 180 0.99 21.29 19.76
CA ALA A 180 -0.31 21.50 19.12
C ALA A 180 -0.33 20.97 17.68
N ALA A 181 0.77 21.14 16.95
CA ALA A 181 0.89 20.69 15.56
C ALA A 181 0.89 19.16 15.42
N VAL A 182 1.63 18.47 16.27
CA VAL A 182 1.65 17.00 16.29
C VAL A 182 0.33 16.42 16.80
N SER A 183 -0.30 17.06 17.79
CA SER A 183 -1.64 16.67 18.24
C SER A 183 -2.67 16.77 17.12
N LEU A 184 -2.69 17.90 16.39
CA LEU A 184 -3.60 18.10 15.25
C LEU A 184 -3.36 17.04 14.16
N ALA A 185 -2.09 16.74 13.86
CA ALA A 185 -1.75 15.68 12.91
C ALA A 185 -2.19 14.29 13.38
N ALA A 186 -2.07 14.00 14.68
CA ALA A 186 -2.53 12.75 15.26
C ALA A 186 -4.06 12.59 15.15
N ASP A 187 -4.82 13.66 15.35
CA ASP A 187 -6.28 13.67 15.24
C ASP A 187 -6.75 13.27 13.82
N TYR A 188 -6.11 13.79 12.78
CA TYR A 188 -6.43 13.40 11.40
C TYR A 188 -6.04 11.94 11.08
N LEU A 189 -5.05 11.38 11.78
CA LEU A 189 -4.65 9.97 11.67
C LEU A 189 -5.53 9.02 12.51
N LEU A 190 -6.43 9.52 13.35
CA LEU A 190 -7.37 8.66 14.09
C LEU A 190 -8.40 7.99 13.17
N ALA A 191 -8.74 8.64 12.06
CA ALA A 191 -9.65 8.11 11.04
C ALA A 191 -9.05 6.92 10.27
N GLU A 192 -7.73 6.75 10.30
CA GLU A 192 -7.05 5.65 9.62
C GLU A 192 -7.17 4.34 10.40
N PRO A 193 -7.32 3.19 9.72
CA PRO A 193 -7.53 1.92 10.41
C PRO A 193 -6.23 1.36 11.03
N ALA A 194 -5.07 1.72 10.47
CA ALA A 194 -3.76 1.43 11.04
C ALA A 194 -3.06 2.72 11.48
N ALA A 195 -2.16 2.61 12.47
CA ALA A 195 -1.36 3.74 12.92
C ALA A 195 -0.47 4.26 11.78
N GLY A 196 -0.52 5.58 11.55
CA GLY A 196 0.28 6.25 10.54
C GLY A 196 1.62 6.76 11.09
N THR A 197 2.29 7.58 10.29
CA THR A 197 3.50 8.29 10.70
C THR A 197 3.27 9.80 10.65
N ILE A 198 3.78 10.52 11.64
CA ILE A 198 3.87 11.97 11.67
C ILE A 198 5.32 12.35 11.38
N LEU A 199 5.55 13.12 10.33
CA LEU A 199 6.85 13.68 9.98
C LEU A 199 6.89 15.15 10.39
N LEU A 200 7.61 15.45 11.47
CA LEU A 200 7.88 16.80 11.91
C LEU A 200 9.11 17.36 11.20
N ILE A 201 8.98 18.47 10.50
CA ILE A 201 10.08 19.18 9.83
C ILE A 201 10.29 20.49 10.57
N ALA A 202 11.39 20.57 11.32
CA ALA A 202 11.66 21.68 12.23
C ALA A 202 13.16 21.95 12.34
N ASP A 203 13.52 23.20 12.66
CA ASP A 203 14.89 23.60 12.93
C ASP A 203 15.24 23.58 14.42
N ASP A 204 14.27 23.82 15.30
CA ASP A 204 14.37 23.58 16.74
C ASP A 204 13.04 23.07 17.34
N LEU A 205 13.15 22.59 18.58
CA LEU A 205 12.02 22.35 19.46
C LEU A 205 12.19 23.21 20.70
N ALA A 206 11.09 23.77 21.21
CA ALA A 206 11.11 24.48 22.48
C ALA A 206 11.64 23.57 23.59
N GLN A 207 12.56 24.09 24.42
CA GLN A 207 13.21 23.31 25.47
C GLN A 207 12.19 22.62 26.39
N GLY A 208 12.40 21.34 26.68
CA GLY A 208 11.51 20.54 27.54
C GLY A 208 10.21 20.05 26.88
N THR A 209 10.00 20.30 25.59
CA THR A 209 8.77 19.86 24.90
C THR A 209 8.87 18.48 24.23
N GLU A 210 10.05 17.86 24.16
CA GLU A 210 10.28 16.58 23.48
C GLU A 210 9.33 15.47 23.95
N ALA A 211 9.22 15.29 25.27
CA ALA A 211 8.32 14.29 25.85
C ALA A 211 6.85 14.58 25.52
N ALA A 212 6.45 15.86 25.50
CA ALA A 212 5.11 16.28 25.16
C ALA A 212 4.80 16.07 23.66
N VAL A 213 5.77 16.31 22.77
CA VAL A 213 5.63 16.05 21.33
C VAL A 213 5.51 14.55 21.06
N ILE A 214 6.32 13.72 21.74
CA ILE A 214 6.21 12.25 21.64
C ILE A 214 4.85 11.78 22.15
N HIS A 215 4.38 12.33 23.28
CA HIS A 215 3.06 12.00 23.83
C HIS A 215 1.92 12.45 22.89
N ALA A 216 2.05 13.62 22.25
CA ALA A 216 1.06 14.14 21.30
C ALA A 216 0.92 13.26 20.04
N ALA A 217 1.95 12.51 19.65
CA ALA A 217 1.87 11.59 18.53
C ALA A 217 0.94 10.38 18.81
N SER A 218 0.60 10.12 20.07
CA SER A 218 -0.34 9.06 20.49
C SER A 218 0.08 7.68 19.97
N ARG A 219 -0.78 6.99 19.22
CA ARG A 219 -0.50 5.68 18.60
C ARG A 219 0.40 5.76 17.35
N ASN A 220 0.63 6.97 16.81
CA ASN A 220 1.31 7.15 15.53
C ASN A 220 2.82 7.24 15.72
N GLY A 221 3.57 6.79 14.71
CA GLY A 221 5.03 6.92 14.73
C GLY A 221 5.48 8.36 14.53
N LEU A 222 6.34 8.91 15.39
CA LEU A 222 6.95 10.23 15.18
C LEU A 222 8.32 10.10 14.50
N THR A 223 8.50 10.82 13.39
CA THR A 223 9.80 11.02 12.74
C THR A 223 10.07 12.51 12.68
N ILE A 224 11.29 12.92 13.00
CA ILE A 224 11.69 14.32 12.89
C ILE A 224 12.75 14.45 11.79
N LEU A 225 12.58 15.43 10.90
CA LEU A 225 13.58 15.90 9.94
C LEU A 225 14.12 17.25 10.44
N GLY A 226 15.36 17.24 10.89
CA GLY A 226 16.03 18.41 11.46
C GLY A 226 16.60 19.32 10.37
N MET A 227 16.08 20.55 10.29
CA MET A 227 16.52 21.58 9.36
C MET A 227 17.72 22.34 9.93
N ALA A 228 18.91 21.74 9.82
CA ALA A 228 20.17 22.37 10.21
C ALA A 228 21.26 22.13 9.16
N ALA A 229 22.27 23.02 9.10
CA ALA A 229 23.39 22.87 8.18
C ALA A 229 24.04 21.46 8.26
N PRO A 230 24.43 20.84 7.13
CA PRO A 230 25.01 19.49 7.11
C PRO A 230 26.25 19.31 7.98
N SER A 231 26.98 20.39 8.27
CA SER A 231 28.15 20.41 9.18
C SER A 231 27.81 20.77 10.63
N ALA A 232 26.64 21.36 10.90
CA ALA A 232 26.25 21.79 12.24
C ALA A 232 25.67 20.61 13.06
N ALA A 233 25.96 20.54 14.36
CA ALA A 233 25.24 19.60 15.22
C ALA A 233 23.75 19.96 15.25
N LEU A 234 22.88 18.94 15.25
CA LEU A 234 21.48 19.17 15.57
C LEU A 234 21.37 19.61 17.04
N PRO A 235 20.39 20.46 17.39
CA PRO A 235 20.05 20.72 18.77
C PRO A 235 19.87 19.41 19.54
N GLU A 236 20.18 19.39 20.84
CA GLU A 236 20.02 18.20 21.69
C GLU A 236 18.59 17.64 21.61
N SER A 237 17.62 18.54 21.45
CA SER A 237 16.19 18.23 21.27
C SER A 237 15.83 17.50 19.97
N LEU A 238 16.77 17.41 19.03
CA LEU A 238 16.62 16.73 17.74
C LEU A 238 17.62 15.58 17.58
N SER A 239 18.11 15.00 18.69
CA SER A 239 19.15 13.95 18.67
C SER A 239 18.78 12.66 17.92
N ASP A 240 17.49 12.28 17.86
CA ASP A 240 16.99 11.13 17.06
C ASP A 240 16.41 11.54 15.68
N ALA A 241 16.55 12.82 15.32
CA ALA A 241 16.07 13.34 14.04
C ALA A 241 16.95 12.86 12.87
N VAL A 242 16.32 12.64 11.72
CA VAL A 242 17.03 12.51 10.46
C VAL A 242 17.55 13.90 10.10
N LYS A 243 18.84 14.02 9.87
CA LYS A 243 19.43 15.28 9.41
C LYS A 243 19.21 15.45 7.92
N VAL A 244 18.92 16.68 7.48
CA VAL A 244 18.85 17.01 6.06
C VAL A 244 20.18 16.75 5.37
N THR A 245 20.12 16.09 4.21
CA THR A 245 21.28 15.83 3.35
C THR A 245 21.16 16.57 2.03
N VAL A 246 22.30 16.84 1.39
CA VAL A 246 22.33 17.48 0.06
C VAL A 246 21.81 16.52 -1.02
N ASP A 247 22.05 15.22 -0.85
CA ASP A 247 21.48 14.15 -1.67
C ASP A 247 20.17 13.62 -1.07
N ASP A 248 19.59 12.58 -1.69
CA ASP A 248 18.35 11.93 -1.24
C ASP A 248 18.57 10.90 -0.10
N GLY A 249 19.72 10.95 0.58
CA GLY A 249 20.02 10.04 1.70
C GLY A 249 19.01 10.16 2.84
N ASP A 250 18.62 11.39 3.17
CA ASP A 250 17.58 11.73 4.13
C ASP A 250 16.21 11.18 3.71
N ILE A 251 15.78 11.39 2.46
CA ILE A 251 14.51 10.87 1.93
C ILE A 251 14.48 9.35 2.02
N ARG A 252 15.55 8.65 1.60
CA ARG A 252 15.65 7.19 1.72
C ARG A 252 15.63 6.72 3.18
N ALA A 253 16.18 7.48 4.11
CA ALA A 253 16.12 7.17 5.53
C ALA A 253 14.70 7.35 6.10
N LEU A 254 14.03 8.45 5.74
CA LEU A 254 12.64 8.73 6.12
C LEU A 254 11.70 7.66 5.60
N GLN A 255 11.79 7.30 4.31
CA GLN A 255 10.96 6.26 3.72
C GLN A 255 11.12 4.92 4.43
N ARG A 256 12.36 4.49 4.71
CA ARG A 256 12.60 3.26 5.46
C ARG A 256 11.99 3.30 6.86
N ARG A 257 12.10 4.43 7.58
CA ARG A 257 11.50 4.60 8.92
C ARG A 257 9.98 4.55 8.88
N VAL A 258 9.36 5.27 7.94
CA VAL A 258 7.90 5.28 7.72
C VAL A 258 7.39 3.87 7.40
N GLU A 259 8.05 3.19 6.47
CA GLU A 259 7.66 1.85 6.02
C GLU A 259 7.79 0.83 7.15
N THR A 260 8.93 0.80 7.85
CA THR A 260 9.15 -0.14 8.97
C THR A 260 8.10 0.01 10.07
N ARG A 261 7.73 1.24 10.42
CA ARG A 261 6.71 1.49 11.44
C ARG A 261 5.32 1.08 10.97
N TYR A 262 4.98 1.38 9.73
CA TYR A 262 3.69 0.99 9.18
C TYR A 262 3.53 -0.52 9.08
N GLN A 263 4.56 -1.24 8.65
CA GLN A 263 4.58 -2.70 8.64
C GLN A 263 4.34 -3.27 10.05
N SER A 264 4.94 -2.67 11.09
CA SER A 264 4.70 -3.08 12.47
C SER A 264 3.27 -2.79 12.95
N ALA A 265 2.70 -1.65 12.55
CA ALA A 265 1.33 -1.25 12.90
C ALA A 265 0.26 -2.09 12.18
N GLN A 266 0.46 -2.36 10.89
CA GLN A 266 -0.43 -3.21 10.10
C GLN A 266 -0.48 -4.64 10.61
N ALA A 267 0.69 -5.22 10.94
CA ALA A 267 0.76 -6.57 11.48
C ALA A 267 -0.06 -6.72 12.77
N ALA A 268 -0.11 -5.68 13.60
CA ALA A 268 -0.92 -5.65 14.81
C ALA A 268 -2.42 -5.46 14.52
N ALA A 269 -2.78 -4.67 13.50
CA ALA A 269 -4.16 -4.33 13.19
C ALA A 269 -4.91 -5.40 12.37
N PHE A 270 -4.26 -6.00 11.37
CA PHE A 270 -4.93 -6.83 10.36
C PHE A 270 -4.47 -8.30 10.33
N GLY A 271 -3.50 -8.67 11.17
CA GLY A 271 -2.86 -9.97 11.11
C GLY A 271 -1.93 -10.08 9.90
N THR A 272 -1.11 -11.13 9.86
CA THR A 272 -0.08 -11.31 8.83
C THR A 272 -0.32 -12.59 8.04
N ARG A 273 -0.37 -12.50 6.70
CA ARG A 273 -0.21 -13.66 5.83
C ARG A 273 1.29 -13.89 5.63
N TRP A 274 1.75 -15.13 5.61
CA TRP A 274 3.16 -15.45 5.42
C TRP A 274 3.43 -15.79 3.95
N GLN A 275 4.51 -15.25 3.40
CA GLN A 275 4.90 -15.51 2.02
C GLN A 275 5.63 -16.85 1.92
N ASP A 276 5.20 -17.72 1.01
CA ASP A 276 5.88 -18.99 0.74
C ASP A 276 7.18 -18.74 -0.05
N GLU A 277 8.32 -18.99 0.58
CA GLU A 277 9.64 -18.81 -0.04
C GLU A 277 10.23 -20.17 -0.51
N GLY A 278 9.43 -21.23 -0.50
CA GLY A 278 9.82 -22.56 -0.96
C GLY A 278 10.19 -22.62 -2.45
N PHE A 279 9.74 -21.65 -3.25
CA PHE A 279 10.00 -21.61 -4.69
C PHE A 279 11.51 -21.52 -5.02
N TRP A 280 12.33 -20.92 -4.16
CA TRP A 280 13.79 -20.85 -4.36
C TRP A 280 14.44 -22.24 -4.43
N LEU A 281 13.84 -23.22 -3.74
CA LEU A 281 14.32 -24.61 -3.71
C LEU A 281 13.97 -25.39 -4.98
N VAL A 282 13.12 -24.85 -5.86
CA VAL A 282 12.81 -25.46 -7.16
C VAL A 282 14.04 -25.45 -8.07
N ILE A 283 14.87 -24.41 -8.04
CA ILE A 283 16.09 -24.31 -8.84
C ILE A 283 17.09 -25.43 -8.51
N PRO A 284 17.53 -25.63 -7.25
CA PRO A 284 18.41 -26.74 -6.91
C PRO A 284 17.72 -28.09 -7.13
N ALA A 285 16.42 -28.23 -6.85
CA ALA A 285 15.70 -29.47 -7.16
C ALA A 285 15.75 -29.81 -8.66
N ALA A 286 15.59 -28.82 -9.54
CA ALA A 286 15.71 -28.97 -10.98
C ALA A 286 17.13 -29.37 -11.41
N LEU A 287 18.18 -28.80 -10.79
CA LEU A 287 19.57 -29.21 -11.04
C LEU A 287 19.82 -30.68 -10.69
N PHE A 288 19.31 -31.15 -9.56
CA PHE A 288 19.38 -32.58 -9.20
C PHE A 288 18.54 -33.45 -10.14
N ALA A 289 17.41 -32.95 -10.64
CA ALA A 289 16.60 -33.64 -11.64
C ALA A 289 17.32 -33.77 -13.00
N LEU A 290 18.16 -32.81 -13.40
CA LEU A 290 18.96 -32.92 -14.63
C LEU A 290 20.01 -34.04 -14.58
N LEU A 291 20.52 -34.37 -13.38
CA LEU A 291 21.44 -35.49 -13.18
C LEU A 291 20.77 -36.87 -13.36
N TRP A 292 19.44 -36.90 -13.48
CA TRP A 292 18.65 -38.11 -13.78
C TRP A 292 18.92 -38.62 -15.21
N PHE A 293 19.29 -37.77 -16.16
CA PHE A 293 19.54 -38.16 -17.56
C PHE A 293 20.83 -38.99 -17.78
N ARG A 294 21.54 -39.39 -16.72
CA ARG A 294 22.77 -40.18 -16.81
C ARG A 294 22.47 -41.64 -17.18
N ARG A 295 23.20 -42.18 -18.18
CA ARG A 295 23.15 -43.59 -18.61
C ARG A 295 23.15 -44.54 -17.41
N GLY A 296 22.09 -45.33 -17.26
CA GLY A 296 21.91 -46.32 -16.18
C GLY A 296 20.71 -46.10 -15.26
N VAL A 297 20.01 -44.95 -15.34
CA VAL A 297 18.74 -44.69 -14.63
C VAL A 297 17.67 -44.26 -15.63
N VAL A 298 17.12 -45.22 -16.36
CA VAL A 298 16.01 -44.97 -17.29
C VAL A 298 14.70 -45.18 -16.53
N VAL A 299 14.00 -44.11 -16.19
CA VAL A 299 12.56 -44.13 -15.95
C VAL A 299 11.91 -43.52 -17.20
N PRO A 300 10.98 -44.21 -17.87
CA PRO A 300 10.46 -43.78 -19.16
C PRO A 300 9.42 -42.66 -18.95
N TRP A 301 9.88 -41.41 -18.81
CA TRP A 301 9.00 -40.22 -18.78
C TRP A 301 8.76 -39.60 -20.16
N ILE A 302 9.41 -40.11 -21.20
CA ILE A 302 9.32 -39.59 -22.58
C ILE A 302 7.90 -39.74 -23.18
N LEU A 303 7.04 -40.60 -22.62
CA LEU A 303 5.65 -40.75 -23.05
C LEU A 303 4.72 -39.61 -22.58
N LEU A 304 5.12 -38.80 -21.59
CA LEU A 304 4.31 -37.68 -21.09
C LEU A 304 4.46 -36.41 -21.94
N LEU A 305 5.60 -36.23 -22.63
CA LEU A 305 5.80 -35.12 -23.58
C LEU A 305 5.04 -35.31 -24.90
N ALA A 306 4.68 -36.55 -25.25
CA ALA A 306 3.90 -36.86 -26.46
C ALA A 306 2.37 -36.62 -26.31
N LEU A 307 1.89 -36.30 -25.10
CA LEU A 307 0.49 -35.98 -24.82
C LEU A 307 0.18 -34.47 -24.83
N CYS A 308 1.19 -33.61 -24.96
CA CYS A 308 0.98 -32.19 -25.19
C CYS A 308 0.61 -31.96 -26.67
N ARG A 309 -0.69 -32.03 -26.98
CA ARG A 309 -1.19 -31.45 -28.23
C ARG A 309 -1.10 -29.91 -28.12
N PRO A 310 -0.30 -29.21 -28.94
CA PRO A 310 -0.36 -27.77 -28.98
C PRO A 310 -1.74 -27.36 -29.49
N GLN A 311 -2.49 -26.59 -28.70
CA GLN A 311 -3.65 -25.88 -29.22
C GLN A 311 -3.18 -24.82 -30.22
N ALA A 312 -4.00 -24.55 -31.24
CA ALA A 312 -3.76 -23.46 -32.17
C ALA A 312 -3.76 -22.13 -31.41
N ALA A 313 -2.58 -21.53 -31.25
CA ALA A 313 -2.43 -20.20 -30.69
C ALA A 313 -2.80 -19.18 -31.77
N SER A 314 -3.74 -18.28 -31.44
CA SER A 314 -4.00 -17.07 -32.22
C SER A 314 -2.94 -16.04 -31.86
N ALA A 315 -2.23 -15.53 -32.88
CA ALA A 315 -1.26 -14.46 -32.72
C ALA A 315 -1.99 -13.14 -32.44
N ALA A 316 -2.09 -12.76 -31.17
CA ALA A 316 -2.10 -11.36 -30.77
C ALA A 316 -0.65 -10.97 -30.45
N GLU A 317 -0.25 -9.74 -30.79
CA GLU A 317 1.03 -9.15 -30.37
C GLU A 317 1.25 -9.42 -28.88
N SER A 318 2.04 -10.44 -28.60
CA SER A 318 2.40 -10.80 -27.26
C SER A 318 3.90 -11.00 -27.25
N ASP A 319 4.50 -10.52 -26.18
CA ASP A 319 5.90 -10.62 -25.87
C ASP A 319 6.21 -12.10 -25.54
N TRP A 320 6.13 -12.97 -26.57
CA TRP A 320 6.08 -14.43 -26.46
C TRP A 320 7.25 -14.98 -25.64
N PHE A 321 8.40 -14.31 -25.75
CA PHE A 321 9.58 -14.63 -24.97
C PHE A 321 9.35 -14.38 -23.48
N ARG A 322 8.74 -13.26 -23.08
CA ARG A 322 8.43 -12.95 -21.68
C ARG A 322 7.37 -13.90 -21.13
N ASN A 323 6.36 -14.26 -21.92
CA ASN A 323 5.33 -15.24 -21.53
C ASN A 323 5.90 -16.64 -21.28
N LEU A 324 7.09 -16.96 -21.83
CA LEU A 324 7.79 -18.22 -21.57
C LEU A 324 8.36 -18.28 -20.15
N TRP A 325 8.74 -17.13 -19.59
CA TRP A 325 9.44 -17.03 -18.31
C TRP A 325 8.55 -16.50 -17.18
N LEU A 326 7.53 -15.71 -17.51
CA LEU A 326 6.68 -15.02 -16.56
C LEU A 326 5.21 -15.29 -16.84
N THR A 327 4.48 -15.74 -15.82
CA THR A 327 3.02 -15.85 -15.90
C THR A 327 2.37 -14.45 -16.03
N PRO A 328 1.15 -14.34 -16.57
CA PRO A 328 0.42 -13.07 -16.61
C PRO A 328 0.34 -12.40 -15.22
N ASP A 329 0.13 -13.18 -14.16
CA ASP A 329 0.16 -12.68 -12.78
C ASP A 329 1.54 -12.14 -12.35
N GLN A 330 2.63 -12.77 -12.75
CA GLN A 330 3.98 -12.26 -12.45
C GLN A 330 4.28 -10.97 -13.21
N GLN A 331 3.85 -10.89 -14.47
CA GLN A 331 3.97 -9.65 -15.26
C GLN A 331 3.14 -8.53 -14.65
N GLY A 332 1.91 -8.83 -14.26
CA GLY A 332 1.02 -7.93 -13.54
C GLY A 332 1.64 -7.47 -12.22
N ARG A 333 2.27 -8.37 -11.47
CA ARG A 333 2.93 -8.03 -10.20
C ARG A 333 4.12 -7.08 -10.41
N ILE A 334 4.94 -7.32 -11.43
CA ILE A 334 6.05 -6.42 -11.76
C ILE A 334 5.55 -5.02 -12.14
N ALA A 335 4.46 -4.92 -12.92
CA ALA A 335 3.83 -3.65 -13.26
C ALA A 335 3.23 -2.96 -12.02
N PHE A 336 2.56 -3.73 -11.17
CA PHE A 336 1.96 -3.28 -9.92
C PHE A 336 3.00 -2.70 -8.96
N ASP A 337 4.13 -3.40 -8.74
CA ASP A 337 5.21 -2.95 -7.86
C ASP A 337 5.91 -1.68 -8.38
N ARG A 338 5.83 -1.40 -9.68
CA ARG A 338 6.31 -0.16 -10.31
C ARG A 338 5.31 1.00 -10.22
N GLY A 339 4.10 0.75 -9.72
CA GLY A 339 3.00 1.72 -9.68
C GLY A 339 2.25 1.90 -11.00
N ASP A 340 2.52 1.07 -12.02
CA ASP A 340 1.77 1.08 -13.28
C ASP A 340 0.53 0.17 -13.16
N TYR A 341 -0.46 0.67 -12.42
CA TYR A 341 -1.70 -0.07 -12.15
C TYR A 341 -2.58 -0.26 -13.39
N ALA A 342 -2.48 0.65 -14.36
CA ALA A 342 -3.21 0.56 -15.62
C ALA A 342 -2.75 -0.64 -16.46
N SER A 343 -1.44 -0.88 -16.56
CA SER A 343 -0.90 -2.07 -17.20
C SER A 343 -1.09 -3.32 -16.34
N ALA A 344 -0.95 -3.20 -15.01
CA ALA A 344 -1.08 -4.33 -14.10
C ALA A 344 -2.48 -4.97 -14.16
N LYS A 345 -3.55 -4.18 -14.19
CA LYS A 345 -4.94 -4.70 -14.26
C LYS A 345 -5.21 -5.45 -15.57
N MET A 346 -4.49 -5.15 -16.65
CA MET A 346 -4.62 -5.88 -17.91
C MET A 346 -3.84 -7.19 -17.92
N SER A 347 -2.83 -7.31 -17.05
CA SER A 347 -1.89 -8.44 -17.04
C SER A 347 -2.30 -9.55 -16.07
N PHE A 348 -2.87 -9.23 -14.91
CA PHE A 348 -3.28 -10.25 -13.92
C PHE A 348 -4.37 -11.16 -14.47
N ASP A 349 -4.20 -12.47 -14.32
CA ASP A 349 -5.22 -13.50 -14.52
C ASP A 349 -6.04 -13.73 -13.25
N ASP A 350 -5.38 -13.67 -12.08
CA ASP A 350 -6.02 -13.77 -10.78
C ASP A 350 -7.04 -12.60 -10.60
N PRO A 351 -8.33 -12.91 -10.37
CA PRO A 351 -9.37 -11.89 -10.27
C PRO A 351 -9.20 -10.97 -9.06
N MET A 352 -8.53 -11.43 -7.99
CA MET A 352 -8.24 -10.65 -6.80
C MET A 352 -7.24 -9.54 -7.16
N TRP A 353 -6.10 -9.94 -7.71
CA TRP A 353 -5.05 -8.99 -8.09
C TRP A 353 -5.46 -8.07 -9.22
N ARG A 354 -6.22 -8.59 -10.20
CA ARG A 354 -6.83 -7.76 -11.26
C ARG A 354 -7.73 -6.68 -10.66
N GLY A 355 -8.60 -7.04 -9.72
CA GLY A 355 -9.49 -6.10 -9.05
C GLY A 355 -8.74 -5.05 -8.23
N ILE A 356 -7.70 -5.45 -7.50
CA ILE A 356 -6.87 -4.53 -6.70
C ILE A 356 -6.12 -3.55 -7.61
N ALA A 357 -5.53 -4.05 -8.70
CA ALA A 357 -4.87 -3.19 -9.68
C ALA A 357 -5.85 -2.20 -10.31
N ALA A 358 -7.07 -2.63 -10.65
CA ALA A 358 -8.12 -1.74 -11.15
C ALA A 358 -8.54 -0.69 -10.11
N TYR A 359 -8.70 -1.10 -8.85
CA TYR A 359 -9.04 -0.21 -7.73
C TYR A 359 -7.97 0.87 -7.52
N ARG A 360 -6.69 0.48 -7.54
CA ARG A 360 -5.53 1.39 -7.45
C ARG A 360 -5.38 2.30 -8.66
N ALA A 361 -5.91 1.89 -9.81
CA ALA A 361 -6.00 2.72 -11.01
C ALA A 361 -7.23 3.63 -11.03
N TYR A 362 -7.98 3.75 -9.92
CA TYR A 362 -9.25 4.49 -9.80
C TYR A 362 -10.36 4.01 -10.76
N ASP A 363 -10.21 2.81 -11.32
CA ASP A 363 -11.20 2.17 -12.17
C ASP A 363 -12.08 1.25 -11.30
N TYR A 364 -12.91 1.90 -10.47
CA TYR A 364 -13.73 1.22 -9.47
C TYR A 364 -14.78 0.29 -10.08
N LEU A 365 -15.23 0.59 -11.31
CA LEU A 365 -16.16 -0.27 -12.04
C LEU A 365 -15.50 -1.60 -12.42
N ALA A 366 -14.31 -1.55 -13.02
CA ALA A 366 -13.55 -2.76 -13.38
C ALA A 366 -13.08 -3.54 -12.14
N ALA A 367 -12.78 -2.83 -11.05
CA ALA A 367 -12.47 -3.44 -9.75
C ALA A 367 -13.66 -4.25 -9.22
N ALA A 368 -14.84 -3.63 -9.16
CA ALA A 368 -16.07 -4.29 -8.71
C ALA A 368 -16.41 -5.51 -9.57
N GLU A 369 -16.26 -5.42 -10.91
CA GLU A 369 -16.47 -6.56 -11.80
C GLU A 369 -15.52 -7.73 -11.54
N SER A 370 -14.27 -7.43 -11.21
CA SER A 370 -13.27 -8.45 -10.89
C SER A 370 -13.57 -9.12 -9.55
N PHE A 371 -13.86 -8.32 -8.51
CA PHE A 371 -14.18 -8.83 -7.18
C PHE A 371 -15.48 -9.62 -7.11
N ARG A 372 -16.47 -9.29 -7.94
CA ARG A 372 -17.75 -10.03 -8.02
C ARG A 372 -17.57 -11.50 -8.43
N ARG A 373 -16.44 -11.84 -9.07
CA ARG A 373 -16.10 -13.23 -9.45
C ARG A 373 -15.54 -14.04 -8.28
N ILE A 374 -15.28 -13.42 -7.13
CA ILE A 374 -14.58 -14.02 -5.99
C ILE A 374 -15.58 -14.34 -4.89
N ASN A 375 -15.84 -15.63 -4.68
CA ASN A 375 -16.74 -16.13 -3.64
C ASN A 375 -16.00 -16.34 -2.32
N SER A 376 -15.38 -15.30 -1.77
CA SER A 376 -14.76 -15.31 -0.43
C SER A 376 -15.17 -14.07 0.37
N PRO A 377 -15.11 -14.11 1.71
CA PRO A 377 -15.35 -12.93 2.55
C PRO A 377 -14.46 -11.74 2.16
N GLU A 378 -13.20 -11.98 1.82
CA GLU A 378 -12.25 -10.94 1.40
C GLU A 378 -12.63 -10.35 0.04
N GLY A 379 -13.05 -11.19 -0.92
CA GLY A 379 -13.52 -10.73 -2.23
C GLY A 379 -14.81 -9.90 -2.13
N ARG A 380 -15.73 -10.30 -1.25
CA ARG A 380 -16.97 -9.55 -0.96
C ARG A 380 -16.68 -8.23 -0.26
N PHE A 381 -15.75 -8.22 0.69
CA PHE A 381 -15.31 -7.01 1.37
C PHE A 381 -14.79 -5.98 0.37
N ALA A 382 -13.90 -6.42 -0.52
CA ALA A 382 -13.33 -5.56 -1.56
C ALA A 382 -14.32 -5.13 -2.64
N LEU A 383 -15.29 -5.99 -2.96
CA LEU A 383 -16.45 -5.60 -3.78
C LEU A 383 -17.20 -4.45 -3.10
N GLY A 384 -17.40 -4.52 -1.78
CA GLY A 384 -17.99 -3.45 -0.98
C GLY A 384 -17.22 -2.13 -1.10
N ASP A 385 -15.90 -2.17 -0.93
CA ASP A 385 -15.04 -0.99 -1.07
C ASP A 385 -15.12 -0.40 -2.50
N ALA A 386 -15.03 -1.25 -3.53
CA ALA A 386 -15.08 -0.81 -4.92
C ALA A 386 -16.44 -0.19 -5.30
N GLU A 387 -17.55 -0.82 -4.91
CA GLU A 387 -18.90 -0.31 -5.18
C GLU A 387 -19.17 1.00 -4.40
N ALA A 388 -18.59 1.16 -3.19
CA ALA A 388 -18.71 2.38 -2.40
C ALA A 388 -18.02 3.56 -3.11
N HIS A 389 -16.79 3.37 -3.59
CA HIS A 389 -16.07 4.38 -4.37
C HIS A 389 -16.72 4.65 -5.74
N ASN A 390 -17.41 3.65 -6.31
CA ASN A 390 -18.23 3.82 -7.50
C ASN A 390 -19.61 4.47 -7.21
N HIS A 391 -19.85 4.94 -5.99
CA HIS A 391 -21.11 5.58 -5.54
C HIS A 391 -22.35 4.67 -5.64
N ALA A 392 -22.15 3.36 -5.74
CA ALA A 392 -23.18 2.33 -5.70
C ALA A 392 -23.42 1.88 -4.25
N TYR A 393 -23.78 2.83 -3.39
CA TYR A 393 -23.82 2.66 -1.94
C TYR A 393 -24.72 1.51 -1.47
N GLU A 394 -25.87 1.29 -2.11
CA GLU A 394 -26.76 0.17 -1.80
C GLU A 394 -26.07 -1.19 -2.02
N LYS A 395 -25.36 -1.35 -3.15
CA LYS A 395 -24.61 -2.57 -3.48
C LYS A 395 -23.43 -2.77 -2.53
N ALA A 396 -22.76 -1.69 -2.16
CA ALA A 396 -21.67 -1.73 -1.20
C ALA A 396 -22.15 -2.20 0.19
N ILE A 397 -23.28 -1.66 0.67
CA ILE A 397 -23.92 -2.10 1.93
C ILE A 397 -24.24 -3.59 1.87
N GLN A 398 -24.84 -4.06 0.77
CA GLN A 398 -25.14 -5.48 0.58
C GLN A 398 -23.88 -6.36 0.62
N ALA A 399 -22.80 -5.92 -0.04
CA ALA A 399 -21.54 -6.66 -0.03
C ALA A 399 -20.93 -6.75 1.38
N TYR A 400 -21.01 -5.69 2.19
CA TYR A 400 -20.60 -5.75 3.60
C TYR A 400 -21.51 -6.65 4.44
N ASP A 401 -22.82 -6.64 4.20
CA ASP A 401 -23.74 -7.56 4.85
C ASP A 401 -23.40 -9.02 4.57
N ASP A 402 -23.03 -9.33 3.33
CA ASP A 402 -22.58 -10.67 2.95
C ASP A 402 -21.28 -11.09 3.64
N VAL A 403 -20.41 -10.14 3.99
CA VAL A 403 -19.20 -10.37 4.81
C VAL A 403 -19.59 -10.63 6.26
N LEU A 404 -20.43 -9.77 6.84
CA LEU A 404 -20.86 -9.84 8.24
C LEU A 404 -21.69 -11.08 8.53
N ALA A 405 -22.40 -11.61 7.54
CA ALA A 405 -23.10 -12.89 7.65
C ALA A 405 -22.16 -14.07 7.94
N VAL A 406 -20.93 -14.03 7.41
CA VAL A 406 -19.91 -15.07 7.61
C VAL A 406 -18.96 -14.72 8.76
N GLN A 407 -18.61 -13.44 8.91
CA GLN A 407 -17.71 -12.91 9.91
C GLN A 407 -18.39 -11.79 10.72
N PRO A 408 -19.26 -12.12 11.70
CA PRO A 408 -20.05 -11.11 12.43
C PRO A 408 -19.21 -10.08 13.19
N ASN A 409 -17.99 -10.46 13.57
CA ASN A 409 -17.06 -9.61 14.33
C ASN A 409 -16.03 -8.87 13.44
N ASN A 410 -16.24 -8.84 12.11
CA ASN A 410 -15.32 -8.13 11.21
C ASN A 410 -15.47 -6.61 11.40
N VAL A 411 -14.57 -6.04 12.19
CA VAL A 411 -14.58 -4.61 12.56
C VAL A 411 -14.51 -3.70 11.33
N ALA A 412 -13.72 -4.09 10.31
CA ALA A 412 -13.58 -3.30 9.09
C ALA A 412 -14.90 -3.24 8.31
N ALA A 413 -15.61 -4.37 8.17
CA ALA A 413 -16.89 -4.42 7.46
C ALA A 413 -17.98 -3.64 8.21
N ILE A 414 -18.02 -3.73 9.55
CA ILE A 414 -18.95 -2.92 10.37
C ILE A 414 -18.70 -1.42 10.15
N HIS A 415 -17.43 -1.01 10.22
CA HIS A 415 -17.05 0.39 10.08
C HIS A 415 -17.32 0.95 8.67
N ASN A 416 -16.85 0.26 7.63
CA ASN A 416 -17.03 0.70 6.25
C ASN A 416 -18.52 0.74 5.86
N LYS A 417 -19.32 -0.24 6.30
CA LYS A 417 -20.77 -0.22 6.10
C LYS A 417 -21.42 1.02 6.72
N ALA A 418 -21.03 1.39 7.94
CA ALA A 418 -21.57 2.58 8.61
C ALA A 418 -21.24 3.87 7.85
N ILE A 419 -20.02 4.00 7.32
CA ILE A 419 -19.62 5.15 6.48
C ILE A 419 -20.51 5.23 5.23
N VAL A 420 -20.69 4.10 4.54
CA VAL A 420 -21.48 4.06 3.31
C VAL A 420 -22.96 4.35 3.57
N GLN A 421 -23.51 3.91 4.70
CA GLN A 421 -24.87 4.24 5.12
C GLN A 421 -25.05 5.76 5.31
N VAL A 422 -24.12 6.41 6.01
CA VAL A 422 -24.14 7.88 6.17
C VAL A 422 -24.04 8.59 4.82
N ALA A 423 -23.19 8.08 3.91
CA ALA A 423 -23.06 8.64 2.55
C ALA A 423 -24.35 8.49 1.73
N LEU A 424 -25.04 7.34 1.82
CA LEU A 424 -26.32 7.11 1.17
C LEU A 424 -27.41 8.05 1.70
N GLU A 425 -27.53 8.19 3.02
CA GLU A 425 -28.48 9.10 3.66
C GLU A 425 -28.24 10.56 3.26
N ALA A 426 -26.98 11.00 3.22
CA ALA A 426 -26.62 12.33 2.78
C ALA A 426 -27.00 12.59 1.31
N ARG A 427 -26.84 11.58 0.44
CA ARG A 427 -27.24 11.65 -0.97
C ARG A 427 -28.77 11.71 -1.12
N GLU A 428 -29.50 10.88 -0.38
CA GLU A 428 -30.96 10.92 -0.38
C GLU A 428 -31.50 12.25 0.15
N LYS A 429 -30.91 12.79 1.21
CA LYS A 429 -31.29 14.09 1.76
C LYS A 429 -31.13 15.20 0.71
N LYS A 430 -29.97 15.26 0.03
CA LYS A 430 -29.75 16.21 -1.06
C LYS A 430 -30.76 16.02 -2.20
N ARG A 431 -31.09 14.77 -2.54
CA ARG A 431 -32.11 14.47 -3.56
C ARG A 431 -33.49 14.98 -3.14
N ARG A 432 -33.91 14.74 -1.89
CA ARG A 432 -35.19 15.23 -1.34
C ARG A 432 -35.24 16.75 -1.30
N GLU A 433 -34.14 17.40 -0.94
CA GLU A 433 -34.03 18.87 -0.98
C GLU A 433 -34.14 19.41 -2.41
N GLN A 434 -33.55 18.73 -3.41
CA GLN A 434 -33.70 19.08 -4.83
C GLN A 434 -35.13 18.86 -5.33
N GLU A 435 -35.78 17.75 -4.95
CA GLU A 435 -37.18 17.47 -5.30
C GLU A 435 -38.14 18.48 -4.65
N GLN A 436 -37.88 18.93 -3.42
CA GLN A 436 -38.66 19.98 -2.75
C GLN A 436 -38.40 21.38 -3.32
N ALA A 437 -37.18 21.66 -3.77
CA ALA A 437 -36.83 22.93 -4.39
C ALA A 437 -37.37 23.07 -5.82
N ASN A 438 -37.72 21.96 -6.48
CA ASN A 438 -38.29 21.94 -7.83
C ASN A 438 -39.45 20.93 -7.95
N PRO A 439 -40.65 21.26 -7.43
CA PRO A 439 -41.80 20.34 -7.37
C PRO A 439 -42.46 20.06 -8.74
N GLU A 440 -42.06 20.75 -9.80
CA GLU A 440 -42.50 20.47 -11.17
C GLU A 440 -41.47 19.60 -11.89
N ALA A 441 -41.64 18.28 -11.83
CA ALA A 441 -41.20 17.44 -12.93
C ALA A 441 -42.29 17.54 -14.01
N PRO A 442 -42.02 18.09 -15.21
CA PRO A 442 -43.03 18.12 -16.23
C PRO A 442 -43.14 16.70 -16.80
N ASP A 443 -44.36 16.15 -16.76
CA ASP A 443 -44.77 14.92 -17.45
C ASP A 443 -44.77 15.15 -18.97
N LEU A 444 -43.60 15.49 -19.53
CA LEU A 444 -43.43 15.70 -20.96
C LEU A 444 -43.12 14.36 -21.59
N LYS A 445 -44.10 13.85 -22.35
CA LYS A 445 -43.81 12.95 -23.47
C LYS A 445 -42.78 13.65 -24.37
N ALA A 446 -41.76 12.91 -24.78
CA ALA A 446 -40.76 13.40 -25.72
C ALA A 446 -41.46 13.97 -26.97
N ASP A 447 -41.03 15.16 -27.38
CA ASP A 447 -41.33 15.85 -28.64
C ASP A 447 -42.58 16.75 -28.74
N GLU A 448 -42.96 17.47 -27.68
CA GLU A 448 -43.75 18.71 -27.87
C GLU A 448 -43.07 19.94 -27.24
N THR A 449 -42.60 20.84 -28.09
CA THR A 449 -42.28 22.22 -27.70
C THR A 449 -43.56 23.04 -27.69
N LYS A 450 -44.11 23.29 -26.49
CA LYS A 450 -45.15 24.31 -26.30
C LYS A 450 -44.53 25.57 -25.70
N VAL A 451 -44.60 26.65 -26.46
CA VAL A 451 -44.31 28.00 -25.97
C VAL A 451 -45.58 28.53 -25.32
N ASP A 452 -45.52 28.80 -24.02
CA ASP A 452 -46.62 29.40 -23.26
C ASP A 452 -46.79 30.89 -23.64
N PRO A 453 -47.94 31.32 -24.19
CA PRO A 453 -48.17 32.71 -24.57
C PRO A 453 -48.33 33.66 -23.38
N ASN A 454 -48.48 33.14 -22.15
CA ASN A 454 -48.75 33.94 -20.95
C ASN A 454 -47.67 33.81 -19.87
N GLN A 455 -46.44 33.44 -20.24
CA GLN A 455 -45.31 33.57 -19.34
C GLN A 455 -45.05 35.06 -19.07
N LYS A 456 -45.67 35.59 -18.00
CA LYS A 456 -45.25 36.85 -17.40
C LYS A 456 -43.76 36.70 -17.14
N GLU A 457 -42.98 37.60 -17.75
CA GLU A 457 -41.53 37.68 -17.56
C GLU A 457 -41.21 37.32 -16.12
N GLY A 458 -40.51 36.20 -15.92
CA GLY A 458 -40.07 35.79 -14.60
C GLY A 458 -39.43 37.00 -13.96
N LYS A 459 -39.82 37.30 -12.70
CA LYS A 459 -39.29 38.43 -11.94
C LYS A 459 -37.78 38.41 -12.16
N LYS A 460 -37.26 39.37 -12.93
CA LYS A 460 -35.82 39.59 -13.02
C LYS A 460 -35.43 39.90 -11.58
N VAL A 461 -34.90 38.90 -10.89
CA VAL A 461 -34.13 39.14 -9.69
C VAL A 461 -32.99 40.00 -10.21
N VAL A 462 -33.12 41.30 -10.01
CA VAL A 462 -32.00 42.21 -10.08
C VAL A 462 -31.10 41.73 -8.96
N VAL A 463 -30.23 40.78 -9.29
CA VAL A 463 -28.97 40.63 -8.57
C VAL A 463 -28.42 42.04 -8.55
N PRO A 464 -28.28 42.69 -7.38
CA PRO A 464 -27.70 44.02 -7.34
C PRO A 464 -26.41 43.90 -8.14
N LYS A 465 -26.34 44.63 -9.27
CA LYS A 465 -25.08 44.81 -9.97
C LYS A 465 -24.15 45.30 -8.89
N LEU A 466 -23.19 44.46 -8.52
CA LEU A 466 -22.08 44.86 -7.68
C LEU A 466 -21.57 46.14 -8.36
N ASP A 467 -21.67 47.27 -7.66
CA ASP A 467 -21.34 48.55 -8.24
C ASP A 467 -19.82 48.64 -8.36
N VAL A 468 -19.31 48.06 -9.45
CA VAL A 468 -17.89 47.99 -9.82
C VAL A 468 -17.29 49.39 -10.07
N THR A 469 -18.09 50.46 -9.96
CA THR A 469 -17.63 51.84 -10.12
C THR A 469 -17.20 52.50 -8.81
N SER A 470 -17.42 51.83 -7.68
CA SER A 470 -16.91 52.29 -6.37
C SER A 470 -15.39 52.09 -6.31
N PRO A 471 -14.58 53.12 -6.00
CA PRO A 471 -13.15 52.94 -5.76
C PRO A 471 -12.93 51.92 -4.64
N GLY A 472 -12.43 50.73 -4.98
CA GLY A 472 -12.18 49.60 -4.07
C GLY A 472 -13.05 48.35 -4.26
N ALA A 473 -14.17 48.42 -5.01
CA ALA A 473 -15.03 47.25 -5.25
C ALA A 473 -14.44 46.28 -6.30
N VAL A 474 -13.75 46.82 -7.31
CA VAL A 474 -12.95 46.03 -8.27
C VAL A 474 -11.82 45.29 -7.56
N ASP A 475 -11.09 45.97 -6.66
CA ASP A 475 -10.01 45.35 -5.88
C ASP A 475 -10.53 44.27 -4.91
N ALA A 476 -11.70 44.47 -4.31
CA ALA A 476 -12.34 43.48 -3.45
C ALA A 476 -12.82 42.25 -4.24
N TRP A 477 -13.36 42.44 -5.45
CA TRP A 477 -13.81 41.36 -6.32
C TRP A 477 -12.63 40.58 -6.94
N MET A 478 -11.59 41.28 -7.42
CA MET A 478 -10.36 40.66 -7.93
C MET A 478 -9.66 39.84 -6.85
N ARG A 479 -9.62 40.31 -5.59
CA ARG A 479 -9.11 39.53 -4.45
C ARG A 479 -9.94 38.27 -4.15
N GLN A 480 -11.22 38.21 -4.53
CA GLN A 480 -12.10 37.07 -4.28
C GLN A 480 -12.06 36.03 -5.42
N VAL A 481 -11.76 36.47 -6.65
CA VAL A 481 -11.65 35.63 -7.85
C VAL A 481 -10.22 35.11 -8.06
N GLU A 482 -9.20 35.85 -7.61
CA GLU A 482 -7.78 35.50 -7.71
C GLU A 482 -7.15 35.27 -6.32
N THR A 483 -7.79 34.50 -5.44
CA THR A 483 -7.11 34.14 -4.18
C THR A 483 -5.95 33.21 -4.51
N SER A 484 -4.72 33.73 -4.41
CA SER A 484 -3.52 32.90 -4.42
C SER A 484 -3.66 31.84 -3.31
N PRO A 485 -3.10 30.62 -3.46
CA PRO A 485 -3.16 29.62 -2.40
C PRO A 485 -2.64 30.15 -1.04
N ALA A 486 -1.71 31.11 -1.07
CA ALA A 486 -1.20 31.78 0.13
C ALA A 486 -2.29 32.64 0.83
N ASP A 487 -3.06 33.43 0.08
CA ASP A 487 -4.11 34.28 0.63
C ASP A 487 -5.27 33.44 1.18
N PHE A 488 -5.63 32.38 0.46
CA PHE A 488 -6.60 31.39 0.95
C PHE A 488 -6.18 30.78 2.28
N LEU A 489 -4.93 30.29 2.38
CA LEU A 489 -4.41 29.72 3.62
C LEU A 489 -4.35 30.75 4.75
N ARG A 490 -3.89 31.98 4.48
CA ARG A 490 -3.85 33.05 5.49
C ARG A 490 -5.24 33.33 6.05
N GLN A 491 -6.25 33.45 5.19
CA GLN A 491 -7.63 33.70 5.62
C GLN A 491 -8.20 32.50 6.38
N LYS A 492 -7.97 31.26 5.89
CA LYS A 492 -8.39 30.03 6.55
C LYS A 492 -7.79 29.91 7.95
N PHE A 493 -6.48 30.14 8.09
CA PHE A 493 -5.79 30.05 9.37
C PHE A 493 -6.25 31.13 10.35
N ALA A 494 -6.47 32.36 9.88
CA ALA A 494 -7.02 33.42 10.71
C ALA A 494 -8.41 33.08 11.27
N ILE A 495 -9.31 32.52 10.43
CA ILE A 495 -10.64 32.07 10.86
C ILE A 495 -10.53 30.91 11.87
N GLN A 496 -9.68 29.92 11.60
CA GLN A 496 -9.47 28.78 12.51
C GLN A 496 -8.90 29.23 13.86
N ALA A 497 -7.94 30.15 13.86
CA ALA A 497 -7.36 30.70 15.09
C ALA A 497 -8.39 31.50 15.90
N ALA A 498 -9.32 32.21 15.24
CA ALA A 498 -10.40 32.92 15.90
C ALA A 498 -11.50 31.99 16.46
N ALA A 499 -11.71 30.83 15.83
CA ALA A 499 -12.70 29.83 16.24
C ALA A 499 -12.21 28.88 17.35
N ALA A 500 -10.90 28.81 17.60
CA ALA A 500 -10.35 28.00 18.68
C ALA A 500 -10.85 28.52 20.05
N PRO A 501 -11.41 27.67 20.93
CA PRO A 501 -11.92 28.11 22.22
C PRO A 501 -10.77 28.71 23.04
N ARG A 502 -10.98 29.93 23.57
CA ARG A 502 -10.11 30.52 24.58
C ARG A 502 -10.12 29.59 25.79
N LEU A 503 -9.09 28.78 25.95
CA LEU A 503 -8.84 28.08 27.19
C LEU A 503 -8.47 29.14 28.24
N GLU A 504 -9.49 29.71 28.88
CA GLU A 504 -9.26 30.42 30.14
C GLU A 504 -8.74 29.40 31.16
N PRO A 505 -7.64 29.68 31.87
CA PRO A 505 -7.21 28.84 32.97
C PRO A 505 -8.34 28.83 34.00
N LYS A 506 -8.93 27.65 34.24
CA LYS A 506 -9.85 27.47 35.37
C LYS A 506 -9.09 27.86 36.66
N PRO A 507 -9.69 28.70 37.53
CA PRO A 507 -9.04 29.16 38.76
C PRO A 507 -8.73 28.01 39.72
#